data_AF-A0A8B9SJG5-F1
#
_entry.id   AF-A0A8B9SJG5-F1
#
_cell.length_a   1.000
_cell.length_b   1.000
_cell.length_c   1.000
_cell.angle_alpha   90.00
_cell.angle_beta   90.00
_cell.angle_gamma   90.00
#
_symmetry.space_group_name_H-M   'P 1'
#
loop_
_entity.id
_entity.type
_entity.pdbx_description
1 polymer ?
#
loop_
_entity_poly.entity_id
_entity_poly.type
_entity_poly.pdbx_seq_one_letter_code
_entity_poly.pdbx_strand_id
1 'polypeptide(L)'
;HPRGAPGSAVPVTGGTCCLCFSPAGAMEIQVPEEPVVALFGRDATLRCSFSPEANFSLDDLSLIWQLTDTKRLVAGATANRTALFYDQLAQGNVSLLLRRVEIADEGSFTCFVRVRDYSSAAVTAAAPYSKPNLNLEPNKDLKPGDLAAVTCHASRGYPEASVLWQDSQGLFDVHSVLQVLVEPSSTYSCLVRNPVLQQETHASVTITGQHLAFPAVALWVTVGLAICVVVLLIVLAYICQKKIRESCEEEEENAGKASLPHLGTEEQDEDGEEPKTGGCCLMVAGLFPVLPVPC
;
A
#
# COMPACT_ATOMS: atom_id res chain seq x y z
N HIS A 1 32.25 46.39 -20.22
CA HIS A 1 31.02 47.22 -20.22
C HIS A 1 30.24 46.96 -21.52
N PRO A 2 28.92 47.27 -21.60
CA PRO A 2 27.95 46.18 -21.76
C PRO A 2 26.85 46.43 -22.82
N ARG A 3 25.73 45.69 -22.69
CA ARG A 3 24.48 45.69 -23.49
C ARG A 3 24.59 44.82 -24.76
N GLY A 4 23.59 44.00 -25.11
CA GLY A 4 22.36 43.66 -24.37
C GLY A 4 21.48 42.68 -25.15
N ALA A 5 20.66 41.88 -24.46
CA ALA A 5 19.65 41.02 -25.09
C ALA A 5 18.45 41.85 -25.60
N PRO A 6 17.61 41.29 -26.49
CA PRO A 6 16.48 40.51 -25.97
C PRO A 6 16.34 39.12 -26.62
N GLY A 7 15.55 38.24 -25.98
CA GLY A 7 15.45 36.83 -26.34
C GLY A 7 14.50 36.49 -27.50
N SER A 8 14.52 35.21 -27.86
CA SER A 8 13.48 34.54 -28.65
C SER A 8 13.03 33.29 -27.88
N ALA A 9 11.81 32.81 -28.14
CA ALA A 9 11.14 31.82 -27.29
C ALA A 9 11.66 30.39 -27.49
N VAL A 10 11.66 29.61 -26.40
CA VAL A 10 11.90 28.16 -26.42
C VAL A 10 10.56 27.43 -26.44
N PRO A 11 10.16 26.78 -27.56
CA PRO A 11 9.03 25.87 -27.55
C PRO A 11 9.45 24.56 -26.86
N VAL A 12 9.00 24.35 -25.62
CA VAL A 12 9.16 23.05 -24.93
C VAL A 12 8.11 22.08 -25.49
N THR A 13 8.36 21.59 -26.70
CA THR A 13 7.61 20.46 -27.25
C THR A 13 7.93 19.20 -26.46
N GLY A 14 7.03 18.81 -25.56
CA GLY A 14 7.12 17.57 -24.80
C GLY A 14 7.00 16.36 -25.73
N GLY A 15 8.13 15.96 -26.33
CA GLY A 15 8.23 14.69 -27.04
C GLY A 15 8.11 13.55 -26.06
N THR A 16 6.93 12.95 -25.98
CA THR A 16 6.72 11.69 -25.24
C THR A 16 7.72 10.66 -25.76
N CYS A 17 8.70 10.30 -24.94
CA CYS A 17 9.69 9.31 -25.33
C CYS A 17 8.95 7.97 -25.50
N CYS A 18 8.68 7.62 -26.74
CA CYS A 18 8.09 6.34 -27.08
C CYS A 18 9.09 5.27 -26.66
N LEU A 19 8.82 4.62 -25.53
CA LEU A 19 9.51 3.40 -25.15
C LEU A 19 9.19 2.37 -26.21
N CYS A 20 10.10 2.24 -27.19
CA CYS A 20 10.08 1.16 -28.16
C CYS A 20 10.23 -0.15 -27.40
N PHE A 21 9.09 -0.74 -27.03
CA PHE A 21 9.00 -2.17 -26.77
C PHE A 21 9.35 -2.87 -28.08
N SER A 22 10.64 -3.08 -28.30
CA SER A 22 11.10 -4.14 -29.20
C SER A 22 10.43 -5.43 -28.70
N PRO A 23 9.61 -6.12 -29.52
CA PRO A 23 9.29 -7.49 -29.20
C PRO A 23 10.61 -8.27 -29.09
N ALA A 24 10.67 -9.28 -28.22
CA ALA A 24 11.82 -10.18 -28.19
C ALA A 24 12.00 -10.77 -29.59
N GLY A 25 13.07 -10.38 -30.27
CA GLY A 25 13.26 -10.66 -31.69
C GLY A 25 13.49 -12.15 -31.92
N ALA A 26 12.79 -12.72 -32.89
CA ALA A 26 13.25 -13.99 -33.45
C ALA A 26 14.62 -13.75 -34.10
N MET A 27 15.62 -14.59 -33.81
CA MET A 27 16.97 -14.42 -34.32
C MET A 27 16.98 -14.49 -35.86
N GLU A 28 17.24 -13.35 -36.50
CA GLU A 28 17.26 -13.23 -37.96
C GLU A 28 18.61 -13.72 -38.51
N ILE A 29 18.53 -14.68 -39.44
CA ILE A 29 19.70 -15.24 -40.14
C ILE A 29 19.88 -14.48 -41.46
N GLN A 30 21.02 -13.83 -41.60
CA GLN A 30 21.40 -13.05 -42.77
C GLN A 30 22.13 -13.97 -43.78
N VAL A 31 21.56 -14.08 -44.97
CA VAL A 31 22.11 -14.78 -46.14
C VAL A 31 22.00 -13.82 -47.34
N PRO A 32 22.98 -13.74 -48.25
CA PRO A 32 22.87 -12.91 -49.45
C PRO A 32 21.69 -13.31 -50.33
N GLU A 33 21.06 -12.34 -50.99
CA GLU A 33 19.99 -12.58 -51.96
C GLU A 33 20.56 -13.06 -53.31
N GLU A 34 21.80 -12.65 -53.65
CA GLU A 34 22.48 -13.11 -54.86
C GLU A 34 23.24 -14.45 -54.66
N PRO A 35 23.15 -15.40 -55.62
CA PRO A 35 23.86 -16.67 -55.54
C PRO A 35 25.38 -16.50 -55.68
N VAL A 36 26.14 -17.24 -54.87
CA VAL A 36 27.61 -17.20 -54.89
C VAL A 36 28.15 -17.93 -56.12
N VAL A 37 28.62 -17.16 -57.12
CA VAL A 37 29.31 -17.71 -58.30
C VAL A 37 30.70 -18.20 -57.92
N ALA A 38 30.86 -19.52 -57.74
CA ALA A 38 32.14 -20.16 -57.47
C ALA A 38 32.90 -20.50 -58.77
N LEU A 39 34.23 -20.35 -58.74
CA LEU A 39 35.09 -20.76 -59.85
C LEU A 39 35.70 -22.14 -59.57
N PHE A 40 35.67 -23.04 -60.58
CA PHE A 40 36.24 -24.37 -60.49
C PHE A 40 37.72 -24.34 -60.03
N GLY A 41 38.06 -25.21 -59.07
CA GLY A 41 39.39 -25.31 -58.49
C GLY A 41 39.81 -24.15 -57.57
N ARG A 42 38.96 -23.13 -57.38
CA ARG A 42 39.17 -22.04 -56.41
C ARG A 42 38.42 -22.29 -55.11
N ASP A 43 38.73 -21.52 -54.09
CA ASP A 43 37.99 -21.54 -52.83
C ASP A 43 36.83 -20.54 -52.91
N ALA A 44 35.67 -20.90 -52.33
CA ALA A 44 34.47 -20.08 -52.28
C ALA A 44 33.91 -20.02 -50.85
N THR A 45 33.29 -18.89 -50.47
CA THR A 45 32.70 -18.69 -49.15
C THR A 45 31.19 -18.56 -49.27
N LEU A 46 30.48 -19.55 -48.73
CA LEU A 46 29.02 -19.50 -48.56
C LEU A 46 28.73 -18.65 -47.32
N ARG A 47 28.20 -17.44 -47.53
CA ARG A 47 27.96 -16.48 -46.45
C ARG A 47 26.72 -16.87 -45.65
N CYS A 48 26.86 -16.87 -44.33
CA CYS A 48 25.76 -16.97 -43.39
C CYS A 48 26.19 -16.25 -42.10
N SER A 49 25.35 -15.36 -41.59
CA SER A 49 25.62 -14.65 -40.35
C SER A 49 24.34 -14.43 -39.55
N PHE A 50 24.48 -14.25 -38.24
CA PHE A 50 23.41 -13.80 -37.35
C PHE A 50 23.95 -12.69 -36.45
N SER A 51 23.07 -11.94 -35.78
CA SER A 51 23.49 -10.96 -34.78
C SER A 51 23.38 -11.58 -33.37
N PRO A 52 24.49 -11.90 -32.68
CA PRO A 52 24.45 -12.48 -31.34
C PRO A 52 24.00 -11.46 -30.29
N GLU A 53 23.27 -11.92 -29.28
CA GLU A 53 22.91 -11.11 -28.12
C GLU A 53 24.11 -10.86 -27.18
N ALA A 54 24.00 -9.85 -26.31
CA ALA A 54 25.07 -9.41 -25.41
C ALA A 54 25.61 -10.49 -24.43
N ASN A 55 24.85 -11.57 -24.20
CA ASN A 55 25.20 -12.68 -23.29
C ASN A 55 25.50 -13.99 -24.04
N PHE A 56 25.73 -13.95 -25.35
CA PHE A 56 25.94 -15.15 -26.17
C PHE A 56 27.22 -15.93 -25.82
N SER A 57 27.10 -17.26 -25.65
CA SER A 57 28.23 -18.19 -25.55
C SER A 57 28.31 -19.13 -26.76
N LEU A 58 29.53 -19.52 -27.13
CA LEU A 58 29.77 -20.54 -28.16
C LEU A 58 29.25 -21.93 -27.78
N ASP A 59 29.15 -22.24 -26.48
CA ASP A 59 28.59 -23.52 -26.00
C ASP A 59 27.09 -23.66 -26.32
N ASP A 60 26.40 -22.54 -26.53
CA ASP A 60 24.99 -22.48 -26.90
C ASP A 60 24.77 -22.47 -28.42
N LEU A 61 25.82 -22.47 -29.24
CA LEU A 61 25.74 -22.45 -30.71
C LEU A 61 25.68 -23.86 -31.31
N SER A 62 24.52 -24.22 -31.88
CA SER A 62 24.40 -25.34 -32.81
C SER A 62 24.37 -24.83 -34.24
N LEU A 63 25.37 -25.25 -35.04
CA LEU A 63 25.52 -24.86 -36.45
C LEU A 63 25.59 -26.11 -37.33
N ILE A 64 24.72 -26.18 -38.33
CA ILE A 64 24.69 -27.28 -39.31
C ILE A 64 24.61 -26.69 -40.72
N TRP A 65 25.60 -27.01 -41.55
CA TRP A 65 25.54 -26.81 -43.00
C TRP A 65 25.10 -28.10 -43.70
N GLN A 66 24.10 -28.00 -44.58
CA GLN A 66 23.47 -29.12 -45.25
C GLN A 66 23.25 -28.82 -46.74
N LEU A 67 23.46 -29.80 -47.61
CA LEU A 67 23.04 -29.72 -49.01
C LEU A 67 21.52 -29.91 -49.07
N THR A 68 20.77 -28.95 -49.62
CA THR A 68 19.30 -28.98 -49.65
C THR A 68 18.78 -30.20 -50.43
N ASP A 69 19.43 -30.48 -51.58
CA ASP A 69 18.96 -31.46 -52.56
C ASP A 69 19.17 -32.91 -52.13
N THR A 70 20.31 -33.20 -51.49
CA THR A 70 20.66 -34.56 -51.02
C THR A 70 20.46 -34.75 -49.51
N LYS A 71 20.08 -33.70 -48.79
CA LYS A 71 20.04 -33.63 -47.30
C LYS A 71 21.34 -34.01 -46.62
N ARG A 72 22.47 -34.04 -47.34
CA ARG A 72 23.77 -34.45 -46.81
C ARG A 72 24.32 -33.40 -45.84
N LEU A 73 24.73 -33.84 -44.65
CA LEU A 73 25.49 -33.03 -43.71
C LEU A 73 26.88 -32.71 -44.29
N VAL A 74 27.16 -31.42 -44.43
CA VAL A 74 28.45 -30.90 -44.94
C VAL A 74 29.43 -30.72 -43.76
N ALA A 75 28.93 -30.22 -42.63
CA ALA A 75 29.70 -30.14 -41.38
C ALA A 75 29.82 -31.52 -40.69
N GLY A 76 31.01 -31.82 -40.17
CA GLY A 76 31.25 -32.91 -39.21
C GLY A 76 31.96 -34.16 -39.71
N ALA A 77 31.65 -34.68 -40.92
CA ALA A 77 32.10 -36.03 -41.30
C ALA A 77 32.58 -36.26 -42.76
N THR A 78 32.44 -35.30 -43.69
CA THR A 78 33.06 -35.38 -45.05
C THR A 78 34.04 -34.21 -45.32
N ALA A 79 34.55 -33.58 -44.27
CA ALA A 79 34.92 -32.17 -44.29
C ALA A 79 36.34 -31.82 -44.80
N ASN A 80 37.07 -32.70 -45.50
CA ASN A 80 38.46 -32.43 -45.96
C ASN A 80 38.60 -31.24 -46.92
N ARG A 81 37.50 -30.72 -47.46
CA ARG A 81 37.45 -29.52 -48.31
C ARG A 81 36.69 -28.34 -47.67
N THR A 82 36.15 -28.45 -46.45
CA THR A 82 35.28 -27.42 -45.85
C THR A 82 35.76 -26.97 -44.47
N ALA A 83 35.71 -25.66 -44.21
CA ALA A 83 36.10 -25.07 -42.93
C ALA A 83 35.16 -23.95 -42.48
N LEU A 84 35.13 -23.67 -41.18
CA LEU A 84 34.41 -22.55 -40.56
C LEU A 84 35.39 -21.50 -40.04
N PHE A 85 34.94 -20.25 -39.91
CA PHE A 85 35.69 -19.15 -39.30
C PHE A 85 35.52 -19.18 -37.77
N TYR A 86 36.17 -20.16 -37.12
CA TYR A 86 36.05 -20.43 -35.68
C TYR A 86 36.33 -19.20 -34.79
N ASP A 87 37.21 -18.32 -35.25
CA ASP A 87 37.56 -17.02 -34.66
C ASP A 87 36.38 -16.02 -34.65
N GLN A 88 35.47 -16.13 -35.61
CA GLN A 88 34.38 -15.17 -35.85
C GLN A 88 32.98 -15.71 -35.51
N LEU A 89 32.87 -16.99 -35.12
CA LEU A 89 31.61 -17.57 -34.60
C LEU A 89 31.05 -16.74 -33.43
N ALA A 90 31.92 -16.22 -32.56
CA ALA A 90 31.55 -15.41 -31.41
C ALA A 90 31.01 -14.01 -31.80
N GLN A 91 31.26 -13.56 -33.03
CA GLN A 91 30.69 -12.33 -33.60
C GLN A 91 29.55 -12.63 -34.59
N GLY A 92 29.04 -13.87 -34.62
CA GLY A 92 27.90 -14.27 -35.43
C GLY A 92 28.22 -14.67 -36.88
N ASN A 93 29.49 -14.67 -37.31
CA ASN A 93 29.86 -15.16 -38.64
C ASN A 93 29.96 -16.70 -38.64
N VAL A 94 29.01 -17.35 -39.32
CA VAL A 94 28.90 -18.81 -39.42
C VAL A 94 29.08 -19.32 -40.86
N SER A 95 29.73 -18.50 -41.69
CA SER A 95 30.00 -18.76 -43.11
C SER A 95 30.88 -20.00 -43.31
N LEU A 96 30.61 -20.75 -44.38
CA LEU A 96 31.38 -21.94 -44.75
C LEU A 96 32.38 -21.62 -45.87
N LEU A 97 33.67 -21.88 -45.62
CA LEU A 97 34.70 -21.90 -46.66
C LEU A 97 34.73 -23.28 -47.33
N LEU A 98 34.36 -23.35 -48.60
CA LEU A 98 34.50 -24.53 -49.46
C LEU A 98 35.75 -24.39 -50.34
N ARG A 99 36.72 -25.27 -50.15
CA ARG A 99 38.02 -25.24 -50.83
C ARG A 99 38.02 -26.02 -52.13
N ARG A 100 38.69 -25.50 -53.17
CA ARG A 100 38.86 -26.11 -54.50
C ARG A 100 37.54 -26.66 -55.07
N VAL A 101 36.57 -25.78 -55.33
CA VAL A 101 35.21 -26.14 -55.78
C VAL A 101 35.24 -27.02 -57.03
N GLU A 102 34.46 -28.09 -56.99
CA GLU A 102 34.25 -29.06 -58.06
C GLU A 102 32.84 -28.90 -58.65
N ILE A 103 32.60 -29.37 -59.88
CA ILE A 103 31.26 -29.30 -60.51
C ILE A 103 30.23 -30.11 -59.69
N ALA A 104 30.66 -31.16 -58.98
CA ALA A 104 29.81 -31.95 -58.09
C ALA A 104 29.39 -31.23 -56.79
N ASP A 105 29.91 -30.03 -56.52
CA ASP A 105 29.44 -29.17 -55.42
C ASP A 105 28.31 -28.21 -55.86
N GLU A 106 27.89 -28.23 -57.13
CA GLU A 106 26.75 -27.44 -57.63
C GLU A 106 25.43 -27.93 -57.02
N GLY A 107 24.71 -27.03 -56.36
CA GLY A 107 23.45 -27.33 -55.67
C GLY A 107 23.07 -26.24 -54.66
N SER A 108 21.95 -26.43 -53.96
CA SER A 108 21.53 -25.51 -52.90
C SER A 108 22.15 -25.90 -51.55
N PHE A 109 22.61 -24.90 -50.80
CA PHE A 109 23.18 -25.07 -49.46
C PHE A 109 22.32 -24.35 -48.43
N THR A 110 21.96 -25.03 -47.34
CA THR A 110 21.20 -24.46 -46.24
C THR A 110 22.06 -24.36 -44.98
N CYS A 111 22.07 -23.16 -44.40
CA CYS A 111 22.71 -22.84 -43.12
C CYS A 111 21.65 -22.91 -42.01
N PHE A 112 21.73 -23.92 -41.14
CA PHE A 112 20.89 -24.03 -39.95
C PHE A 112 21.68 -23.53 -38.73
N VAL A 113 21.29 -22.36 -38.24
CA VAL A 113 21.83 -21.75 -37.02
C VAL A 113 20.79 -21.89 -35.92
N ARG A 114 21.18 -22.41 -34.76
CA ARG A 114 20.37 -22.39 -33.55
C ARG A 114 21.26 -22.04 -32.36
N VAL A 115 21.06 -20.84 -31.82
CA VAL A 115 21.51 -20.52 -30.48
C VAL A 115 20.54 -21.16 -29.48
N ARG A 116 21.01 -21.53 -28.28
CA ARG A 116 20.11 -21.89 -27.17
C ARG A 116 19.58 -20.59 -26.57
N ASP A 117 18.41 -20.19 -27.03
CA ASP A 117 17.69 -19.07 -26.45
C ASP A 117 17.52 -19.29 -24.94
N TYR A 118 17.88 -18.31 -24.11
CA TYR A 118 17.44 -18.23 -22.71
C TYR A 118 15.94 -17.84 -22.62
N SER A 119 15.14 -18.29 -23.59
CA SER A 119 13.69 -18.22 -23.58
C SER A 119 13.17 -19.13 -22.47
N SER A 120 13.06 -18.58 -21.26
CA SER A 120 12.39 -19.24 -20.15
C SER A 120 10.93 -19.45 -20.56
N ALA A 121 10.60 -20.68 -20.97
CA ALA A 121 9.25 -21.09 -21.34
C ALA A 121 8.39 -21.16 -20.08
N ALA A 122 7.93 -19.99 -19.62
CA ALA A 122 7.08 -19.85 -18.44
C ALA A 122 5.71 -20.48 -18.72
N VAL A 123 5.55 -21.75 -18.36
CA VAL A 123 4.27 -22.46 -18.45
C VAL A 123 3.34 -21.95 -17.35
N THR A 124 2.58 -20.89 -17.66
CA THR A 124 1.45 -20.47 -16.83
C THR A 124 0.39 -21.56 -16.86
N ALA A 125 0.23 -22.27 -15.74
CA ALA A 125 -0.90 -23.18 -15.56
C ALA A 125 -2.21 -22.37 -15.58
N ALA A 126 -3.24 -22.91 -16.23
CA ALA A 126 -4.59 -22.37 -16.23
C ALA A 126 -5.59 -23.52 -16.19
N ALA A 127 -6.67 -23.35 -15.43
CA ALA A 127 -7.77 -24.31 -15.38
C ALA A 127 -9.11 -23.56 -15.48
N PRO A 128 -10.03 -23.98 -16.38
CA PRO A 128 -11.34 -23.35 -16.46
C PRO A 128 -12.19 -23.70 -15.23
N TYR A 129 -12.83 -22.68 -14.65
CA TYR A 129 -13.85 -22.90 -13.62
C TYR A 129 -15.03 -23.71 -14.20
N SER A 130 -15.66 -24.52 -13.35
CA SER A 130 -16.94 -25.16 -13.68
C SER A 130 -18.02 -24.11 -13.99
N LYS A 131 -19.00 -24.49 -14.83
CA LYS A 131 -20.13 -23.60 -15.18
C LYS A 131 -20.78 -23.08 -13.88
N PRO A 132 -20.85 -21.75 -13.67
CA PRO A 132 -21.42 -21.20 -12.44
C PRO A 132 -22.84 -21.69 -12.19
N ASN A 133 -23.11 -22.10 -10.96
CA ASN A 133 -24.45 -22.35 -10.47
C ASN A 133 -24.93 -21.13 -9.69
N LEU A 134 -26.20 -20.75 -9.90
CA LEU A 134 -26.88 -19.71 -9.15
C LEU A 134 -27.88 -20.37 -8.19
N ASN A 135 -27.76 -20.07 -6.90
CA ASN A 135 -28.79 -20.35 -5.91
C ASN A 135 -29.48 -19.04 -5.48
N LEU A 136 -30.79 -19.09 -5.28
CA LEU A 136 -31.62 -17.97 -4.84
C LEU A 136 -32.22 -18.33 -3.48
N GLU A 137 -32.09 -17.46 -2.48
CA GLU A 137 -32.59 -17.73 -1.14
C GLU A 137 -33.26 -16.49 -0.52
N PRO A 138 -34.55 -16.56 -0.12
CA PRO A 138 -35.46 -17.69 -0.26
C PRO A 138 -35.93 -17.92 -1.71
N ASN A 139 -35.93 -19.17 -2.18
CA ASN A 139 -36.32 -19.55 -3.55
C ASN A 139 -37.84 -19.62 -3.78
N LYS A 140 -38.66 -19.06 -2.88
CA LYS A 140 -40.13 -19.19 -2.87
C LYS A 140 -40.80 -17.97 -2.26
N ASP A 141 -42.05 -17.75 -2.64
CA ASP A 141 -43.00 -16.79 -2.06
C ASP A 141 -42.62 -15.29 -2.11
N LEU A 142 -41.45 -14.99 -2.70
CA LEU A 142 -40.90 -13.65 -2.97
C LEU A 142 -41.91 -12.70 -3.62
N LYS A 143 -41.97 -11.49 -3.08
CA LYS A 143 -42.78 -10.36 -3.52
C LYS A 143 -41.88 -9.18 -3.89
N PRO A 144 -42.34 -8.23 -4.71
CA PRO A 144 -41.62 -6.99 -4.94
C PRO A 144 -41.39 -6.23 -3.61
N GLY A 145 -40.12 -6.06 -3.24
CA GLY A 145 -39.69 -5.47 -1.96
C GLY A 145 -39.11 -6.46 -0.96
N ASP A 146 -39.26 -7.77 -1.17
CA ASP A 146 -38.61 -8.79 -0.33
C ASP A 146 -37.10 -8.86 -0.60
N LEU A 147 -36.31 -9.06 0.46
CA LEU A 147 -34.86 -9.25 0.35
C LEU A 147 -34.55 -10.70 0.00
N ALA A 148 -33.86 -10.91 -1.12
CA ALA A 148 -33.35 -12.22 -1.54
C ALA A 148 -31.84 -12.19 -1.78
N ALA A 149 -31.14 -13.22 -1.29
CA ALA A 149 -29.73 -13.44 -1.59
C ALA A 149 -29.60 -14.27 -2.87
N VAL A 150 -28.72 -13.83 -3.78
CA VAL A 150 -28.33 -14.62 -4.96
C VAL A 150 -26.87 -15.03 -4.77
N THR A 151 -26.60 -16.33 -4.79
CA THR A 151 -25.27 -16.91 -4.57
C THR A 151 -24.76 -17.50 -5.87
N CYS A 152 -23.62 -17.01 -6.35
CA CYS A 152 -22.91 -17.56 -7.51
C CYS A 152 -21.78 -18.48 -7.03
N HIS A 153 -21.79 -19.73 -7.48
CA HIS A 153 -20.78 -20.72 -7.12
C HIS A 153 -20.19 -21.39 -8.37
N ALA A 154 -18.87 -21.23 -8.55
CA ALA A 154 -18.07 -21.87 -9.59
C ALA A 154 -16.80 -22.46 -8.94
N SER A 155 -16.26 -23.54 -9.48
CA SER A 155 -15.25 -24.35 -8.78
C SER A 155 -14.18 -24.97 -9.69
N ARG A 156 -13.01 -25.27 -9.12
CA ARG A 156 -11.87 -25.96 -9.75
C ARG A 156 -11.19 -25.23 -10.91
N GLY A 157 -11.24 -23.90 -10.94
CA GLY A 157 -10.42 -23.09 -11.85
C GLY A 157 -9.12 -22.60 -11.22
N TYR A 158 -8.24 -22.05 -12.05
CA TYR A 158 -6.96 -21.44 -11.66
C TYR A 158 -6.50 -20.47 -12.78
N PRO A 159 -5.96 -19.27 -12.47
CA PRO A 159 -5.76 -18.69 -11.13
C PRO A 159 -7.08 -18.25 -10.46
N GLU A 160 -6.98 -17.56 -9.32
CA GLU A 160 -8.13 -16.94 -8.65
C GLU A 160 -8.87 -15.97 -9.59
N ALA A 161 -10.20 -16.01 -9.56
CA ALA A 161 -11.06 -15.19 -10.42
C ALA A 161 -12.04 -14.35 -9.59
N SER A 162 -12.30 -13.13 -10.04
CA SER A 162 -13.34 -12.27 -9.47
C SER A 162 -14.74 -12.68 -9.95
N VAL A 163 -15.73 -12.46 -9.09
CA VAL A 163 -17.15 -12.56 -9.43
C VAL A 163 -17.71 -11.16 -9.63
N LEU A 164 -18.33 -10.92 -10.77
CA LEU A 164 -19.05 -9.68 -11.09
C LEU A 164 -20.53 -10.00 -11.24
N TRP A 165 -21.39 -9.18 -10.65
CA TRP A 165 -22.84 -9.28 -10.82
C TRP A 165 -23.30 -8.31 -11.90
N GLN A 166 -24.30 -8.70 -12.67
CA GLN A 166 -24.84 -7.92 -13.78
C GLN A 166 -26.36 -7.91 -13.72
N ASP A 167 -26.97 -6.74 -13.92
CA ASP A 167 -28.42 -6.57 -13.89
C ASP A 167 -29.09 -6.92 -15.24
N SER A 168 -30.43 -6.86 -15.28
CA SER A 168 -31.21 -7.12 -16.50
C SER A 168 -31.00 -6.11 -17.64
N GLN A 169 -30.37 -4.96 -17.38
CA GLN A 169 -30.03 -3.93 -18.38
C GLN A 169 -28.59 -4.10 -18.89
N GLY A 170 -27.80 -5.01 -18.30
CA GLY A 170 -26.40 -5.23 -18.62
C GLY A 170 -25.42 -4.36 -17.81
N LEU A 171 -25.88 -3.66 -16.78
CA LEU A 171 -25.03 -2.85 -15.89
C LEU A 171 -24.38 -3.76 -14.82
N PHE A 172 -23.13 -3.47 -14.47
CA PHE A 172 -22.37 -4.24 -13.49
C PHE A 172 -22.44 -3.62 -12.09
N ASP A 173 -22.69 -4.45 -11.08
CA ASP A 173 -22.46 -4.09 -9.68
C ASP A 173 -21.03 -4.47 -9.28
N VAL A 174 -20.36 -3.57 -8.55
CA VAL A 174 -18.94 -3.69 -8.19
C VAL A 174 -18.76 -3.36 -6.71
N HIS A 175 -18.58 -4.41 -5.91
CA HIS A 175 -18.45 -4.34 -4.45
C HIS A 175 -17.04 -4.74 -4.01
N SER A 176 -16.44 -3.97 -3.09
CA SER A 176 -15.09 -4.23 -2.55
C SER A 176 -15.04 -3.88 -1.07
N VAL A 177 -14.38 -4.72 -0.26
CA VAL A 177 -14.31 -4.59 1.20
C VAL A 177 -12.85 -4.55 1.62
N LEU A 178 -12.46 -3.48 2.33
CA LEU A 178 -11.13 -3.32 2.91
C LEU A 178 -11.21 -3.53 4.43
N GLN A 179 -10.53 -4.55 4.95
CA GLN A 179 -10.38 -4.78 6.38
C GLN A 179 -9.09 -4.12 6.89
N VAL A 180 -9.18 -3.34 7.97
CA VAL A 180 -8.08 -2.54 8.52
C VAL A 180 -8.05 -2.60 10.04
N LEU A 181 -6.85 -2.49 10.62
CA LEU A 181 -6.70 -2.16 12.04
C LEU A 181 -7.01 -0.67 12.22
N VAL A 182 -7.76 -0.31 13.27
CA VAL A 182 -8.16 1.08 13.51
C VAL A 182 -7.00 1.87 14.11
N GLU A 183 -6.41 2.72 13.28
CA GLU A 183 -5.47 3.77 13.68
C GLU A 183 -6.22 5.10 13.90
N PRO A 184 -5.77 5.97 14.81
CA PRO A 184 -6.41 7.27 15.02
C PRO A 184 -6.23 8.17 13.80
N SER A 185 -7.35 8.62 13.21
CA SER A 185 -7.46 9.57 12.08
C SER A 185 -7.09 9.08 10.68
N SER A 186 -6.85 7.77 10.50
CA SER A 186 -6.62 7.20 9.16
C SER A 186 -7.86 7.31 8.26
N THR A 187 -7.66 7.73 7.01
CA THR A 187 -8.72 7.94 6.01
C THR A 187 -8.53 7.03 4.81
N TYR A 188 -9.57 6.30 4.44
CA TYR A 188 -9.57 5.32 3.36
C TYR A 188 -10.50 5.78 2.24
N SER A 189 -10.06 5.59 0.99
CA SER A 189 -10.82 5.99 -0.19
C SER A 189 -11.08 4.80 -1.11
N CYS A 190 -12.33 4.61 -1.51
CA CYS A 190 -12.71 3.73 -2.60
C CYS A 190 -12.63 4.51 -3.92
N LEU A 191 -12.03 3.93 -4.95
CA LEU A 191 -11.92 4.50 -6.30
C LEU A 191 -12.45 3.48 -7.31
N VAL A 192 -13.47 3.86 -8.08
CA VAL A 192 -14.02 3.07 -9.18
C VAL A 192 -13.67 3.76 -10.49
N ARG A 193 -13.06 3.03 -11.43
CA ARG A 193 -12.64 3.53 -12.74
C ARG A 193 -13.33 2.78 -13.87
N ASN A 194 -13.97 3.51 -14.77
CA ASN A 194 -14.43 3.01 -16.07
C ASN A 194 -13.38 3.38 -17.14
N PRO A 195 -12.57 2.44 -17.64
CA PRO A 195 -11.50 2.73 -18.60
C PRO A 195 -12.02 3.07 -20.00
N VAL A 196 -13.25 2.67 -20.36
CA VAL A 196 -13.86 2.96 -21.67
C VAL A 196 -14.33 4.42 -21.74
N LEU A 197 -14.90 4.92 -20.65
CA LEU A 197 -15.29 6.33 -20.52
C LEU A 197 -14.15 7.24 -20.04
N GLN A 198 -13.00 6.66 -19.64
CA GLN A 198 -11.94 7.33 -18.86
C GLN A 198 -12.49 8.11 -17.65
N GLN A 199 -13.54 7.56 -17.03
CA GLN A 199 -14.23 8.16 -15.89
C GLN A 199 -13.73 7.54 -14.59
N GLU A 200 -13.48 8.38 -13.58
CA GLU A 200 -13.11 7.98 -12.24
C GLU A 200 -14.07 8.60 -11.22
N THR A 201 -14.55 7.80 -10.27
CA THR A 201 -15.46 8.19 -9.20
C THR A 201 -14.94 7.66 -7.87
N HIS A 202 -14.90 8.48 -6.83
CA HIS A 202 -14.34 8.11 -5.54
C HIS A 202 -15.22 8.55 -4.36
N ALA A 203 -15.07 7.86 -3.23
CA ALA A 203 -15.65 8.22 -1.95
C ALA A 203 -14.66 7.88 -0.83
N SER A 204 -14.65 8.66 0.26
CA SER A 204 -13.69 8.52 1.37
C SER A 204 -14.37 8.44 2.72
N VAL A 205 -13.80 7.66 3.64
CA VAL A 205 -14.23 7.53 5.03
C VAL A 205 -13.03 7.68 5.97
N THR A 206 -13.16 8.57 6.96
CA THR A 206 -12.16 8.80 8.01
C THR A 206 -12.56 8.02 9.26
N ILE A 207 -11.68 7.13 9.75
CA ILE A 207 -11.92 6.45 11.02
C ILE A 207 -11.45 7.37 12.15
N THR A 208 -12.41 8.08 12.75
CA THR A 208 -12.18 8.81 14.00
C THR A 208 -12.01 7.80 15.14
N GLY A 209 -10.76 7.39 15.37
CA GLY A 209 -10.40 6.56 16.52
C GLY A 209 -10.96 7.17 17.80
N GLN A 210 -11.78 6.40 18.51
CA GLN A 210 -12.55 6.91 19.64
C GLN A 210 -11.58 7.20 20.79
N HIS A 211 -11.25 8.49 20.99
CA HIS A 211 -10.38 8.93 22.07
C HIS A 211 -10.88 8.34 23.40
N LEU A 212 -9.97 7.83 24.23
CA LEU A 212 -10.28 7.03 25.43
C LEU A 212 -11.12 7.83 26.44
N ALA A 213 -12.43 7.83 26.21
CA ALA A 213 -13.40 8.50 27.05
C ALA A 213 -13.61 7.66 28.30
N PHE A 214 -13.35 8.25 29.47
CA PHE A 214 -13.76 7.66 30.74
C PHE A 214 -15.26 7.31 30.64
N PRO A 215 -15.65 6.05 30.87
CA PRO A 215 -16.99 5.60 30.56
C PRO A 215 -18.02 6.42 31.34
N ALA A 216 -19.14 6.76 30.72
CA ALA A 216 -20.15 7.62 31.33
C ALA A 216 -20.59 7.13 32.73
N VAL A 217 -20.62 5.81 32.94
CA VAL A 217 -20.85 5.18 34.25
C VAL A 217 -19.85 5.66 35.32
N ALA A 218 -18.56 5.79 34.99
CA ALA A 218 -17.57 6.32 35.91
C ALA A 218 -17.79 7.81 36.22
N LEU A 219 -18.25 8.62 35.26
CA LEU A 219 -18.64 10.01 35.50
C LEU A 219 -19.87 10.11 36.42
N TRP A 220 -20.91 9.30 36.20
CA TRP A 220 -22.07 9.25 37.10
C TRP A 220 -21.71 8.75 38.50
N VAL A 221 -20.77 7.80 38.61
CA VAL A 221 -20.25 7.33 39.89
C VAL A 221 -19.44 8.41 40.60
N THR A 222 -18.53 9.13 39.94
CA THR A 222 -17.76 10.20 40.61
C THR A 222 -18.64 11.38 41.01
N VAL A 223 -19.61 11.77 40.19
CA VAL A 223 -20.61 12.79 40.54
C VAL A 223 -21.49 12.35 41.71
N GLY A 224 -21.99 11.11 41.69
CA GLY A 224 -22.79 10.56 42.79
C GLY A 224 -22.02 10.47 44.10
N LEU A 225 -20.75 10.03 44.05
CA LEU A 225 -19.89 9.93 45.22
C LEU A 225 -19.55 11.32 45.78
N ALA A 226 -19.30 12.31 44.93
CA ALA A 226 -19.14 13.71 45.33
C ALA A 226 -20.41 14.28 46.00
N ILE A 227 -21.60 14.03 45.45
CA ILE A 227 -22.88 14.45 46.06
C ILE A 227 -23.06 13.78 47.43
N CYS A 228 -22.80 12.48 47.55
CA CYS A 228 -22.86 11.78 48.84
C CYS A 228 -21.90 12.38 49.88
N VAL A 229 -20.67 12.74 49.50
CA VAL A 229 -19.72 13.42 50.38
C VAL A 229 -20.24 14.80 50.81
N VAL A 230 -20.77 15.61 49.88
CA VAL A 230 -21.35 16.92 50.21
C VAL A 230 -22.54 16.80 51.15
N VAL A 231 -23.46 15.85 50.93
CA VAL A 231 -24.60 15.60 51.81
C VAL A 231 -24.14 15.13 53.20
N LEU A 232 -23.14 14.25 53.28
CA LEU A 232 -22.55 13.83 54.56
C LEU A 232 -21.92 15.00 55.31
N LEU A 233 -21.19 15.89 54.62
CA LEU A 233 -20.63 17.11 55.23
C LEU A 233 -21.72 18.06 55.73
N ILE A 234 -22.82 18.22 55.00
CA ILE A 234 -23.98 19.04 55.42
C ILE A 234 -24.67 18.42 56.65
N VAL A 235 -24.86 17.10 56.68
CA VAL A 235 -25.47 16.40 57.82
C VAL A 235 -24.57 16.46 59.05
N LEU A 236 -23.26 16.27 58.89
CA LEU A 236 -22.27 16.44 59.97
C LEU A 236 -22.26 17.88 60.48
N ALA A 237 -22.24 18.88 59.59
CA ALA A 237 -22.33 20.28 59.97
C ALA A 237 -23.64 20.60 60.71
N TYR A 238 -24.79 20.07 60.27
CA TYR A 238 -26.07 20.23 60.97
C TYR A 238 -26.08 19.57 62.36
N ILE A 239 -25.52 18.36 62.51
CA ILE A 239 -25.41 17.67 63.80
C ILE A 239 -24.47 18.43 64.74
N CYS A 240 -23.32 18.92 64.25
CA CYS A 240 -22.42 19.77 65.02
C CYS A 240 -23.10 21.09 65.44
N GLN A 241 -23.75 21.80 64.51
CA GLN A 241 -24.50 23.04 64.78
C GLN A 241 -25.64 22.80 65.79
N LYS A 242 -26.36 21.68 65.69
CA LYS A 242 -27.41 21.32 66.67
C LYS A 242 -26.79 21.04 68.04
N LYS A 243 -25.75 20.21 68.11
CA LYS A 243 -25.14 19.80 69.38
C LYS A 243 -24.38 20.94 70.07
N ILE A 244 -23.76 21.84 69.31
CA ILE A 244 -23.18 23.09 69.84
C ILE A 244 -24.28 23.94 70.48
N ARG A 245 -25.41 24.15 69.80
CA ARG A 245 -26.55 24.88 70.37
C ARG A 245 -27.10 24.22 71.64
N GLU A 246 -27.30 22.90 71.63
CA GLU A 246 -27.77 22.16 72.81
C GLU A 246 -26.79 22.32 74.00
N SER A 247 -25.47 22.30 73.76
CA SER A 247 -24.47 22.58 74.80
C SER A 247 -24.40 24.06 75.22
N CYS A 248 -24.64 25.02 74.32
CA CYS A 248 -24.72 26.43 74.69
C CYS A 248 -25.96 26.74 75.56
N GLU A 249 -27.09 26.06 75.31
CA GLU A 249 -28.28 26.17 76.15
C GLU A 249 -28.04 25.58 77.56
N GLU A 250 -27.23 24.51 77.69
CA GLU A 250 -26.75 23.99 78.99
C GLU A 250 -25.70 24.89 79.67
N GLU A 251 -24.84 25.58 78.90
CA GLU A 251 -23.86 26.52 79.46
C GLU A 251 -24.51 27.83 79.92
N GLU A 252 -25.53 28.36 79.23
CA GLU A 252 -26.18 29.62 79.61
C GLU A 252 -26.97 29.50 80.93
N GLU A 253 -27.60 28.35 81.22
CA GLU A 253 -28.25 28.12 82.53
C GLU A 253 -27.25 27.97 83.70
N ASN A 254 -26.01 27.55 83.41
CA ASN A 254 -24.93 27.47 84.41
C ASN A 254 -24.23 28.82 84.60
N ALA A 255 -23.92 29.53 83.51
CA ALA A 255 -23.31 30.86 83.54
C ALA A 255 -24.24 31.89 84.21
N GLY A 256 -25.55 31.82 83.97
CA GLY A 256 -26.56 32.69 84.58
C GLY A 256 -26.67 32.60 86.11
N LYS A 257 -26.00 31.64 86.76
CA LYS A 257 -25.91 31.51 88.22
C LYS A 257 -24.58 32.03 88.80
N ALA A 258 -23.64 32.51 87.98
CA ALA A 258 -22.30 32.91 88.41
C ALA A 258 -21.98 34.39 88.10
N SER A 259 -21.84 35.17 89.18
CA SER A 259 -21.21 36.52 89.25
C SER A 259 -21.86 37.72 88.53
N LEU A 260 -22.53 38.57 89.33
CA LEU A 260 -22.27 40.02 89.39
C LEU A 260 -22.08 40.38 90.89
N PRO A 261 -21.48 41.53 91.28
CA PRO A 261 -20.25 41.46 92.06
C PRO A 261 -20.35 42.11 93.44
N HIS A 262 -19.41 41.76 94.33
CA HIS A 262 -19.33 42.36 95.66
C HIS A 262 -18.16 43.37 95.77
N LEU A 263 -18.53 44.66 95.68
CA LEU A 263 -18.02 45.80 96.46
C LEU A 263 -16.52 45.82 96.85
N GLY A 264 -15.76 46.78 96.32
CA GLY A 264 -14.43 47.15 96.85
C GLY A 264 -13.67 48.13 95.95
N THR A 265 -13.59 49.40 96.36
CA THR A 265 -12.70 50.43 95.78
C THR A 265 -11.29 50.32 96.35
N GLU A 266 -10.25 50.53 95.53
CA GLU A 266 -9.27 51.63 95.69
C GLU A 266 -8.34 51.69 94.45
N GLU A 267 -7.26 52.47 94.50
CA GLU A 267 -6.61 53.07 93.33
C GLU A 267 -5.34 52.35 92.80
N GLN A 268 -5.00 52.69 91.55
CA GLN A 268 -3.65 52.92 91.01
C GLN A 268 -2.78 51.77 90.43
N ASP A 269 -2.29 52.04 89.20
CA ASP A 269 -1.10 51.61 88.41
C ASP A 269 -0.44 50.22 88.62
N GLU A 270 -0.33 49.44 87.52
CA GLU A 270 0.94 49.27 86.76
C GLU A 270 0.73 48.55 85.39
N ASP A 271 1.72 48.64 84.49
CA ASP A 271 1.78 47.96 83.17
C ASP A 271 2.12 46.45 83.30
N GLY A 272 1.75 45.61 82.30
CA GLY A 272 2.11 44.18 82.34
C GLY A 272 1.71 43.28 81.15
N GLU A 273 2.53 43.28 80.09
CA GLU A 273 2.75 42.22 79.07
C GLU A 273 1.70 41.10 78.80
N GLU A 274 1.13 41.13 77.59
CA GLU A 274 0.92 39.93 76.75
C GLU A 274 2.29 39.27 76.42
N PRO A 275 2.41 38.01 75.90
CA PRO A 275 1.36 37.15 75.33
C PRO A 275 1.45 35.62 75.65
N LYS A 276 0.43 34.84 75.26
CA LYS A 276 0.55 33.78 74.20
C LYS A 276 -0.67 32.84 74.03
N THR A 277 -1.24 32.95 72.84
CA THR A 277 -1.50 31.82 71.90
C THR A 277 -2.45 30.70 72.34
N GLY A 278 -3.74 30.95 72.12
CA GLY A 278 -4.77 29.93 71.86
C GLY A 278 -5.46 30.13 70.50
N GLY A 279 -4.70 30.25 69.40
CA GLY A 279 -5.28 30.39 68.06
C GLY A 279 -6.04 29.11 67.63
N CYS A 280 -7.23 29.13 67.00
CA CYS A 280 -7.85 30.04 66.02
C CYS A 280 -7.41 29.81 64.56
N CYS A 281 -8.29 30.17 63.61
CA CYS A 281 -8.33 29.80 62.18
C CYS A 281 -8.66 28.30 61.94
N LEU A 282 -9.29 27.85 60.85
CA LEU A 282 -9.56 28.39 59.50
C LEU A 282 -11.02 28.04 59.07
N MET A 283 -11.66 28.61 58.04
CA MET A 283 -11.53 29.92 57.34
C MET A 283 -12.88 30.18 56.60
N VAL A 284 -13.18 31.42 56.21
CA VAL A 284 -14.32 31.74 55.31
C VAL A 284 -13.77 32.21 53.95
N ALA A 285 -14.44 31.76 52.89
CA ALA A 285 -14.18 31.91 51.45
C ALA A 285 -13.29 33.08 50.94
N GLY A 286 -12.41 32.75 49.97
CA GLY A 286 -11.73 33.70 49.08
C GLY A 286 -11.53 33.10 47.68
N LEU A 287 -11.60 33.93 46.61
CA LEU A 287 -11.64 33.50 45.20
C LEU A 287 -10.55 34.20 44.36
N PHE A 288 -9.84 33.42 43.50
CA PHE A 288 -8.97 33.84 42.37
C PHE A 288 -7.75 34.77 42.70
N PRO A 289 -6.73 34.83 41.82
CA PRO A 289 -6.67 35.68 40.60
C PRO A 289 -6.39 34.83 39.32
N VAL A 290 -5.96 35.27 38.11
CA VAL A 290 -5.29 36.51 37.60
C VAL A 290 -5.77 36.87 36.16
N LEU A 291 -4.96 37.62 35.38
CA LEU A 291 -5.15 38.11 34.00
C LEU A 291 -3.82 37.93 33.20
N PRO A 292 -3.62 38.36 31.92
CA PRO A 292 -4.49 38.49 30.72
C PRO A 292 -3.89 37.79 29.43
N VAL A 293 -4.43 38.14 28.23
CA VAL A 293 -4.24 37.59 26.85
C VAL A 293 -2.83 37.79 26.21
N PRO A 294 -2.44 37.00 25.15
CA PRO A 294 -2.86 37.16 23.73
C PRO A 294 -3.40 35.84 23.11
N CYS A 295 -3.92 35.75 21.87
CA CYS A 295 -4.02 36.71 20.75
C CYS A 295 -5.20 37.70 20.84
#